data_AF-A0A9D9E880-F1
#
_entry.id   AF-A0A9D9E880-F1
#
_cell.length_a   1.000
_cell.length_b   1.000
_cell.length_c   1.000
_cell.angle_alpha   90.00
_cell.angle_beta   90.00
_cell.angle_gamma   90.00
#
_symmetry.space_group_name_H-M   'P 1'
#
loop_
_entity.id
_entity.type
_entity.pdbx_description
1 polymer ?
#
loop_
_entity_poly.entity_id
_entity_poly.type
_entity_poly.pdbx_seq_one_letter_code
_entity_poly.pdbx_strand_id
1 'polypeptide(L)'
;MISEELLAAFDEGKTNAEESLMIIKSIAEDKNLQEEYILSKKLDAIMGYDEEDIDVIPMTAMAADSEGNLCDFQCERFILENRGIAFDYSSLPEEAKENRWLREKGTPLHSIGRLLEQRNLIVIRRYRAVTDDICRALNAKYDVIVVVDNNKLEGVDSQDISYHAVVVLNISETEVELYNPAVGEKPAIYSRQLFEKAWSEAKSYMAKVKGRDFEYNPRPIDLDDVELSSDLIDLREAIAENAHEVWADKRQEEGWSYGKFRDDEKKLNPDMLPYSMLPESEKEYDRQMAFETIKLMKKLGYDIVKRNDTPVHRELMRKINDEESARVCSCGANIFLDQKYCPQCGKKLDWKTFL
;
A
#
# COMPACT_ATOMS: atom_id res chain seq x y z
N MET A 1 -20.94 -25.59 9.57
CA MET A 1 -20.87 -24.52 10.59
C MET A 1 -19.42 -24.45 11.02
N ILE A 2 -18.77 -23.32 10.75
CA ILE A 2 -17.40 -23.07 11.18
C ILE A 2 -17.43 -22.93 12.71
N SER A 3 -16.52 -23.60 13.42
CA SER A 3 -16.43 -23.43 14.88
C SER A 3 -15.65 -22.16 15.22
N GLU A 4 -15.90 -21.58 16.39
CA GLU A 4 -15.16 -20.39 16.87
C GLU A 4 -13.65 -20.67 16.93
N GLU A 5 -13.23 -21.90 17.30
CA GLU A 5 -11.81 -22.26 17.33
C GLU A 5 -11.18 -22.32 15.94
N LEU A 6 -11.95 -22.75 14.93
CA LEU A 6 -11.48 -22.82 13.56
C LEU A 6 -11.40 -21.42 12.93
N LEU A 7 -12.35 -20.53 13.26
CA LEU A 7 -12.31 -19.12 12.86
C LEU A 7 -11.13 -18.39 13.51
N ALA A 8 -10.85 -18.64 14.80
CA ALA A 8 -9.69 -18.10 15.49
C ALA A 8 -8.36 -18.62 14.90
N ALA A 9 -8.28 -19.91 14.57
CA ALA A 9 -7.08 -20.48 13.91
C ALA A 9 -6.83 -19.85 12.53
N PHE A 10 -7.90 -19.47 11.82
CA PHE A 10 -7.83 -18.77 10.54
C PHE A 10 -7.36 -17.33 10.70
N ASP A 11 -7.89 -16.60 11.68
CA ASP A 11 -7.43 -15.27 12.03
C ASP A 11 -5.95 -15.25 12.45
N GLU A 12 -5.48 -16.32 13.10
CA GLU A 12 -4.09 -16.49 13.50
C GLU A 12 -3.16 -17.01 12.37
N GLY A 13 -3.70 -17.26 11.16
CA GLY A 13 -2.93 -17.78 10.02
C GLY A 13 -2.40 -19.21 10.23
N LYS A 14 -3.04 -19.98 11.11
CA LYS A 14 -2.65 -21.36 11.48
C LYS A 14 -3.48 -22.43 10.78
N THR A 15 -4.37 -22.05 9.88
CA THR A 15 -5.14 -22.98 9.05
C THR A 15 -4.34 -23.45 7.85
N ASN A 16 -4.56 -24.70 7.45
CA ASN A 16 -4.07 -25.19 6.16
C ASN A 16 -4.92 -24.64 5.00
N ALA A 17 -4.52 -24.93 3.76
CA ALA A 17 -5.18 -24.39 2.57
C ALA A 17 -6.65 -24.81 2.45
N GLU A 18 -7.00 -26.05 2.83
CA GLU A 18 -8.37 -26.56 2.75
C GLU A 18 -9.28 -25.92 3.82
N GLU A 19 -8.77 -25.81 5.05
CA GLU A 19 -9.45 -25.12 6.16
C GLU A 19 -9.69 -23.64 5.84
N SER A 20 -8.68 -22.96 5.29
CA SER A 20 -8.77 -21.56 4.87
C SER A 20 -9.83 -21.35 3.78
N LEU A 21 -9.85 -22.22 2.77
CA LEU A 21 -10.84 -22.20 1.69
C LEU A 21 -12.27 -22.46 2.20
N MET A 22 -12.43 -23.35 3.17
CA MET A 22 -13.72 -23.68 3.76
C MET A 22 -14.30 -22.49 4.54
N ILE A 23 -13.46 -21.77 5.28
CA ILE A 23 -13.83 -20.59 6.07
C ILE A 23 -14.16 -19.43 5.15
N ILE A 24 -13.32 -19.16 4.13
CA ILE A 24 -13.57 -18.11 3.14
C ILE A 24 -14.90 -18.32 2.41
N LYS A 25 -15.19 -19.57 1.99
CA LYS A 25 -16.48 -19.90 1.36
C LYS A 25 -17.65 -19.72 2.32
N SER A 26 -17.49 -20.11 3.58
CA SER A 26 -18.54 -19.97 4.59
C SER A 26 -18.81 -18.50 4.94
N ILE A 27 -17.78 -17.64 5.00
CA ILE A 27 -17.93 -16.18 5.18
C ILE A 27 -18.68 -15.54 4.01
N ALA A 28 -18.47 -16.02 2.78
CA ALA A 28 -19.15 -15.49 1.59
C ALA A 28 -20.64 -15.84 1.53
N GLU A 29 -21.07 -16.90 2.22
CA GLU A 29 -22.45 -17.43 2.17
C GLU A 29 -23.25 -17.13 3.45
N ASP A 30 -22.60 -16.96 4.60
CA ASP A 30 -23.21 -16.77 5.91
C ASP A 30 -23.04 -15.33 6.43
N LYS A 31 -24.14 -14.57 6.41
CA LYS A 31 -24.17 -13.17 6.86
C LYS A 31 -23.84 -12.98 8.33
N ASN A 32 -24.18 -13.93 9.21
CA ASN A 32 -23.87 -13.81 10.63
C ASN A 32 -22.38 -14.01 10.88
N LEU A 33 -21.77 -14.99 10.19
CA LEU A 33 -20.33 -15.23 10.25
C LEU A 33 -19.55 -14.06 9.61
N GLN A 34 -20.10 -13.46 8.56
CA GLN A 34 -19.55 -12.24 7.96
C GLN A 34 -19.60 -11.06 8.94
N GLU A 35 -20.72 -10.84 9.62
CA GLU A 35 -20.85 -9.81 10.65
C GLU A 35 -19.90 -10.06 11.83
N GLU A 36 -19.76 -11.30 12.30
CA GLU A 36 -18.86 -11.69 13.37
C GLU A 36 -17.38 -11.51 13.00
N TYR A 37 -16.99 -11.91 11.79
CA TYR A 37 -15.65 -11.68 11.25
C TYR A 37 -15.35 -10.19 11.10
N ILE A 38 -16.31 -9.40 10.58
CA ILE A 38 -16.20 -7.95 10.50
C ILE A 38 -16.09 -7.34 11.90
N LEU A 39 -16.87 -7.83 12.87
CA LEU A 39 -16.83 -7.35 14.25
C LEU A 39 -15.49 -7.68 14.92
N SER A 40 -14.92 -8.86 14.66
CA SER A 40 -13.58 -9.28 15.10
C SER A 40 -12.51 -8.36 14.53
N LYS A 41 -12.50 -8.12 13.22
CA LYS A 41 -11.59 -7.16 12.58
C LYS A 41 -11.79 -5.72 13.07
N LYS A 42 -13.04 -5.34 13.35
CA LYS A 42 -13.36 -4.04 13.95
C LYS A 42 -12.96 -3.96 15.41
N LEU A 43 -13.02 -5.05 16.19
CA LEU A 43 -12.52 -5.10 17.56
C LEU A 43 -11.00 -5.04 17.60
N ASP A 44 -10.32 -5.71 16.66
CA ASP A 44 -8.88 -5.57 16.45
C ASP A 44 -8.51 -4.12 16.06
N ALA A 45 -9.34 -3.45 15.24
CA ALA A 45 -9.20 -2.03 14.91
C ALA A 45 -9.52 -1.10 16.10
N ILE A 46 -10.58 -1.37 16.87
CA ILE A 46 -11.03 -0.56 18.02
C ILE A 46 -10.10 -0.73 19.22
N MET A 47 -9.44 -1.88 19.37
CA MET A 47 -8.51 -2.18 20.47
C MET A 47 -7.03 -1.96 20.10
N GLY A 48 -6.76 -1.55 18.86
CA GLY A 48 -5.42 -1.37 18.31
C GLY A 48 -5.17 0.06 17.85
N TYR A 49 -4.93 0.95 18.82
CA TYR A 49 -4.50 2.35 18.63
C TYR A 49 -5.53 3.23 17.91
N ASP A 50 -5.65 4.48 18.34
CA ASP A 50 -6.57 5.46 17.73
C ASP A 50 -6.42 5.41 16.21
N GLU A 51 -7.52 5.13 15.49
CA GLU A 51 -7.64 5.46 14.07
C GLU A 51 -7.50 6.98 13.98
N GLU A 52 -6.26 7.47 13.94
CA GLU A 52 -5.97 8.72 13.25
C GLU A 52 -6.57 8.55 11.85
N ASP A 53 -7.46 9.46 11.46
CA ASP A 53 -8.05 9.55 10.11
C ASP A 53 -6.92 9.81 9.09
N ILE A 54 -6.05 8.83 8.87
CA ILE A 54 -4.98 8.89 7.90
C ILE A 54 -5.63 8.71 6.54
N ASP A 55 -5.54 9.76 5.72
CA ASP A 55 -6.03 9.71 4.34
C ASP A 55 -5.14 8.78 3.51
N VAL A 56 -5.46 7.48 3.48
CA VAL A 56 -4.68 6.43 2.81
C VAL A 56 -4.65 6.65 1.29
N ILE A 57 -3.47 6.49 0.71
CA ILE A 57 -3.25 6.56 -0.74
C ILE A 57 -3.36 5.15 -1.35
N PRO A 58 -4.24 4.94 -2.36
CA PRO A 58 -4.48 3.62 -2.95
C PRO A 58 -3.40 3.22 -3.96
N MET A 59 -2.12 3.30 -3.60
CA MET A 59 -1.00 3.08 -4.53
C MET A 59 -0.92 1.65 -5.06
N THR A 60 -1.38 0.68 -4.26
CA THR A 60 -1.41 -0.75 -4.61
C THR A 60 -2.76 -1.19 -5.16
N ALA A 61 -3.75 -0.29 -5.23
CA ALA A 61 -5.04 -0.58 -5.84
C ALA A 61 -4.87 -0.86 -7.35
N MET A 62 -5.80 -1.64 -7.91
CA MET A 62 -5.73 -2.12 -9.29
C MET A 62 -6.68 -1.34 -10.18
N ALA A 63 -6.15 -0.75 -11.25
CA ALA A 63 -6.95 -0.25 -12.36
C ALA A 63 -7.38 -1.46 -13.23
N ALA A 64 -8.69 -1.73 -13.30
CA ALA A 64 -9.18 -3.01 -13.80
C ALA A 64 -10.51 -2.95 -14.57
N ASP A 65 -11.16 -1.81 -14.71
CA ASP A 65 -12.55 -1.78 -15.21
C ASP A 65 -12.73 -1.74 -16.74
N SER A 66 -11.93 -2.51 -17.47
CA SER A 66 -12.13 -2.73 -18.91
C SER A 66 -12.05 -4.22 -19.25
N GLU A 67 -12.43 -4.58 -20.48
CA GLU A 67 -12.35 -5.98 -20.94
C GLU A 67 -10.94 -6.56 -20.71
N GLY A 68 -10.87 -7.62 -19.89
CA GLY A 68 -9.62 -8.28 -19.51
C GLY A 68 -8.77 -7.53 -18.48
N ASN A 69 -9.30 -6.49 -17.82
CA ASN A 69 -8.61 -5.64 -16.85
C ASN A 69 -7.41 -4.87 -17.47
N LEU A 70 -7.56 -4.40 -18.71
CA LEU A 70 -6.48 -3.84 -19.52
C LEU A 70 -6.54 -2.32 -19.70
N CYS A 71 -7.28 -1.60 -18.86
CA CYS A 71 -7.56 -0.17 -19.07
C CYS A 71 -6.29 0.68 -19.18
N ASP A 72 -5.33 0.46 -18.29
CA ASP A 72 -4.02 1.13 -18.32
C ASP A 72 -3.24 0.78 -19.59
N PHE A 73 -3.17 -0.51 -19.94
CA PHE A 73 -2.53 -0.96 -21.17
C PHE A 73 -3.11 -0.28 -22.42
N GLN A 74 -4.44 -0.18 -22.49
CA GLN A 74 -5.14 0.48 -23.59
C GLN A 74 -4.83 1.99 -23.63
N CYS A 75 -4.71 2.64 -22.47
CA CYS A 75 -4.28 4.04 -22.37
C CYS A 75 -2.83 4.24 -22.83
N GLU A 76 -1.90 3.40 -22.39
CA GLU A 76 -0.50 3.46 -22.82
C GLU A 76 -0.36 3.21 -24.33
N ARG A 77 -1.11 2.25 -24.87
CA ARG A 77 -1.18 1.96 -26.31
C ARG A 77 -1.66 3.18 -27.09
N PHE A 78 -2.75 3.80 -26.65
CA PHE A 78 -3.30 5.01 -27.28
C PHE A 78 -2.25 6.15 -27.34
N ILE A 79 -1.49 6.35 -26.27
CA ILE A 79 -0.43 7.38 -26.23
C ILE A 79 0.71 7.04 -27.20
N LEU A 80 1.14 5.77 -27.27
CA LEU A 80 2.19 5.34 -28.21
C LEU A 80 1.76 5.56 -29.66
N GLU A 81 0.53 5.18 -30.01
CA GLU A 81 -0.07 5.37 -31.34
C GLU A 81 -0.12 6.86 -31.71
N ASN A 82 -0.64 7.70 -30.81
CA ASN A 82 -0.77 9.14 -31.03
C ASN A 82 0.60 9.85 -31.20
N ARG A 83 1.64 9.30 -30.55
CA ARG A 83 3.03 9.78 -30.70
C ARG A 83 3.78 9.16 -31.88
N GLY A 84 3.18 8.21 -32.60
CA GLY A 84 3.83 7.50 -33.70
C GLY A 84 5.04 6.67 -33.26
N ILE A 85 5.06 6.21 -32.01
CA ILE A 85 6.13 5.35 -31.47
C ILE A 85 5.81 3.92 -31.85
N ALA A 86 6.73 3.23 -32.53
CA ALA A 86 6.53 1.84 -32.93
C ALA A 86 6.57 0.91 -31.71
N PHE A 87 5.62 -0.03 -31.65
CA PHE A 87 5.56 -1.12 -30.68
C PHE A 87 4.93 -2.37 -31.32
N ASP A 88 5.16 -3.53 -30.72
CA ASP A 88 4.52 -4.78 -31.13
C ASP A 88 3.29 -5.06 -30.26
N TYR A 89 2.12 -5.12 -30.90
CA TYR A 89 0.83 -5.36 -30.25
C TYR A 89 0.76 -6.73 -29.57
N SER A 90 1.50 -7.72 -30.09
CA SER A 90 1.40 -9.11 -29.66
C SER A 90 2.32 -9.47 -28.49
N SER A 91 3.26 -8.61 -28.13
CA SER A 91 4.21 -8.84 -27.02
C SER A 91 4.06 -7.85 -25.87
N LEU A 92 3.35 -6.74 -26.09
CA LEU A 92 3.17 -5.69 -25.09
C LEU A 92 2.46 -6.18 -23.81
N PRO A 93 1.39 -7.00 -23.89
CA PRO A 93 0.75 -7.55 -22.68
C PRO A 93 1.65 -8.54 -21.93
N GLU A 94 2.39 -9.38 -22.64
CA GLU A 94 3.33 -10.34 -22.09
C GLU A 94 4.46 -9.63 -21.35
N GLU A 95 5.04 -8.58 -21.96
CA GLU A 95 6.06 -7.73 -21.36
C GLU A 95 5.56 -7.12 -20.03
N ALA A 96 4.34 -6.60 -20.00
CA ALA A 96 3.75 -6.04 -18.78
C ALA A 96 3.57 -7.09 -17.68
N LYS A 97 3.19 -8.33 -18.04
CA LYS A 97 2.99 -9.44 -17.09
C LYS A 97 4.31 -9.97 -16.55
N GLU A 98 5.32 -10.15 -17.40
CA GLU A 98 6.66 -10.61 -17.02
C GLU A 98 7.31 -9.66 -16.01
N ASN A 99 7.13 -8.35 -16.19
CA ASN A 99 7.62 -7.32 -15.29
C ASN A 99 6.68 -7.04 -14.09
N ARG A 100 5.57 -7.78 -13.95
CA ARG A 100 4.55 -7.63 -12.89
C ARG A 100 3.87 -6.26 -12.83
N TRP A 101 3.86 -5.53 -13.94
CA TRP A 101 3.12 -4.27 -14.08
C TRP A 101 1.65 -4.51 -14.37
N LEU A 102 1.33 -5.59 -15.10
CA LEU A 102 -0.02 -6.09 -15.28
C LEU A 102 -0.19 -7.40 -14.49
N ARG A 103 -1.21 -7.46 -13.64
CA ARG A 103 -1.60 -8.65 -12.86
C ARG A 103 -2.94 -9.18 -13.37
N GLU A 104 -3.32 -10.37 -12.93
CA GLU A 104 -4.62 -10.99 -13.28
C GLU A 104 -5.81 -10.06 -13.00
N LYS A 105 -5.75 -9.31 -11.90
CA LYS A 105 -6.79 -8.36 -11.47
C LYS A 105 -6.59 -6.93 -11.97
N GLY A 106 -5.70 -6.69 -12.94
CA GLY A 106 -5.43 -5.35 -13.49
C GLY A 106 -4.04 -4.79 -13.16
N THR A 107 -3.85 -3.50 -13.41
CA THR A 107 -2.56 -2.81 -13.22
C THR A 107 -2.54 -2.07 -11.88
N PRO A 108 -1.56 -2.31 -10.98
CA PRO A 108 -1.37 -1.48 -9.79
C PRO A 108 -1.14 -0.01 -10.15
N LEU A 109 -1.70 0.94 -9.39
CA LEU A 109 -1.62 2.36 -9.78
C LEU A 109 -0.17 2.90 -9.85
N HIS A 110 0.76 2.37 -9.06
CA HIS A 110 2.19 2.71 -9.16
C HIS A 110 2.89 2.17 -10.42
N SER A 111 2.25 1.25 -11.15
CA SER A 111 2.75 0.64 -12.37
C SER A 111 2.17 1.26 -13.65
N ILE A 112 1.17 2.13 -13.54
CA ILE A 112 0.58 2.84 -14.69
C ILE A 112 1.68 3.62 -15.44
N GLY A 113 1.81 3.44 -16.75
CA GLY A 113 2.81 4.13 -17.56
C GLY A 113 4.20 3.46 -17.61
N ARG A 114 4.37 2.26 -17.03
CA ARG A 114 5.69 1.57 -17.05
C ARG A 114 6.08 1.09 -18.44
N LEU A 115 5.12 0.76 -19.31
CA LEU A 115 5.44 0.44 -20.70
C LEU A 115 5.94 1.70 -21.41
N LEU A 116 5.33 2.86 -21.19
CA LEU A 116 5.81 4.13 -21.75
C LEU A 116 7.26 4.43 -21.35
N GLU A 117 7.65 4.17 -20.09
CA GLU A 117 9.03 4.34 -19.61
C GLU A 117 10.05 3.51 -20.40
N GLN A 118 9.74 2.25 -20.69
CA GLN A 118 10.62 1.38 -21.48
C GLN A 118 10.85 1.90 -22.91
N ARG A 119 9.96 2.78 -23.41
CA ARG A 119 10.04 3.37 -24.75
C ARG A 119 10.62 4.78 -24.71
N ASN A 120 11.46 5.05 -23.70
CA ASN A 120 12.15 6.33 -23.50
C ASN A 120 11.23 7.54 -23.28
N LEU A 121 10.00 7.30 -22.83
CA LEU A 121 9.14 8.37 -22.35
C LEU A 121 9.35 8.59 -20.86
N ILE A 122 9.18 9.83 -20.44
CA ILE A 122 9.25 10.21 -19.03
C ILE A 122 7.84 10.20 -18.46
N VAL A 123 7.65 9.44 -17.39
CA VAL A 123 6.37 9.34 -16.67
C VAL A 123 6.55 9.88 -15.26
N ILE A 124 5.70 10.86 -14.91
CA ILE A 124 5.71 11.49 -13.59
C ILE A 124 4.33 11.27 -12.97
N ARG A 125 4.29 10.47 -11.89
CA ARG A 125 3.07 10.10 -11.16
C ARG A 125 2.94 10.99 -9.92
N ARG A 126 1.70 11.34 -9.57
CA ARG A 126 1.38 12.05 -8.33
C ARG A 126 -0.05 11.78 -7.88
N TYR A 127 -0.29 11.99 -6.61
CA TYR A 127 -1.61 12.05 -6.00
C TYR A 127 -1.95 13.50 -5.64
N ARG A 128 -3.21 13.75 -5.27
CA ARG A 128 -3.73 15.06 -4.86
C ARG A 128 -3.47 16.15 -5.91
N ALA A 129 -3.49 15.78 -7.20
CA ALA A 129 -3.44 16.75 -8.28
C ALA A 129 -4.76 17.51 -8.38
N VAL A 130 -4.71 18.73 -8.91
CA VAL A 130 -5.91 19.53 -9.19
C VAL A 130 -6.17 19.60 -10.70
N THR A 131 -7.34 20.06 -11.12
CA THR A 131 -7.65 20.18 -12.56
C THR A 131 -6.76 21.19 -13.27
N ASP A 132 -6.36 22.26 -12.59
CA ASP A 132 -5.38 23.24 -13.10
C ASP A 132 -4.01 22.60 -13.44
N ASP A 133 -3.70 21.52 -12.73
CA ASP A 133 -2.52 20.70 -12.87
C ASP A 133 -2.59 19.82 -14.14
N ILE A 134 -3.79 19.38 -14.53
CA ILE A 134 -4.08 18.75 -15.83
C ILE A 134 -3.97 19.78 -16.95
N CYS A 135 -4.61 20.96 -16.79
CA CYS A 135 -4.57 22.05 -17.78
C CYS A 135 -3.13 22.43 -18.14
N ARG A 136 -2.27 22.65 -17.12
CA ARG A 136 -0.84 22.95 -17.33
C ARG A 136 -0.12 21.85 -18.09
N ALA A 137 -0.40 20.57 -17.78
CA ALA A 137 0.25 19.44 -18.44
C ALA A 137 -0.14 19.38 -19.93
N LEU A 138 -1.44 19.48 -20.26
CA LEU A 138 -1.92 19.47 -21.64
C LEU A 138 -1.37 20.66 -22.44
N ASN A 139 -1.35 21.86 -21.85
CA ASN A 139 -0.77 23.06 -22.47
C ASN A 139 0.73 22.89 -22.78
N ALA A 140 1.46 22.22 -21.89
CA ALA A 140 2.87 21.89 -22.06
C ALA A 140 3.12 20.62 -22.91
N LYS A 141 2.09 20.12 -23.61
CA LYS A 141 2.11 18.96 -24.51
C LYS A 141 2.51 17.65 -23.82
N TYR A 142 2.15 17.50 -22.55
CA TYR A 142 2.16 16.19 -21.90
C TYR A 142 0.90 15.42 -22.29
N ASP A 143 1.02 14.10 -22.43
CA ASP A 143 -0.14 13.21 -22.36
C ASP A 143 -0.45 12.94 -20.88
N VAL A 144 -1.74 12.81 -20.54
CA VAL A 144 -2.20 12.73 -19.16
C VAL A 144 -3.06 11.50 -18.97
N ILE A 145 -2.58 10.52 -18.21
CA ILE A 145 -3.36 9.39 -17.71
C ILE A 145 -3.85 9.75 -16.30
N VAL A 146 -5.12 9.51 -16.01
CA VAL A 146 -5.70 9.63 -14.67
C VAL A 146 -6.43 8.35 -14.32
N VAL A 147 -6.60 8.10 -13.02
CA VAL A 147 -7.41 6.98 -12.53
C VAL A 147 -8.68 7.54 -11.92
N VAL A 148 -9.82 7.00 -12.31
CA VAL A 148 -11.15 7.43 -11.85
C VAL A 148 -11.90 6.24 -11.29
N ASP A 149 -12.92 6.49 -10.46
CA ASP A 149 -13.97 5.52 -10.19
C ASP A 149 -14.96 5.49 -11.36
N ASN A 150 -14.90 4.43 -12.17
CA ASN A 150 -15.72 4.31 -13.37
C ASN A 150 -17.22 4.22 -13.05
N ASN A 151 -17.60 3.67 -11.89
CA ASN A 151 -18.98 3.66 -11.43
C ASN A 151 -19.51 5.10 -11.35
N LYS A 152 -18.76 5.98 -10.67
CA LYS A 152 -19.14 7.40 -10.51
C LYS A 152 -19.05 8.18 -11.81
N LEU A 153 -18.11 7.84 -12.69
CA LEU A 153 -17.98 8.47 -14.00
C LEU A 153 -19.23 8.21 -14.87
N GLU A 154 -19.77 6.98 -14.81
CA GLU A 154 -20.98 6.55 -15.51
C GLU A 154 -22.28 6.91 -14.74
N GLY A 155 -22.17 7.56 -13.58
CA GLY A 155 -23.31 7.99 -12.75
C GLY A 155 -23.97 6.87 -11.95
N VAL A 156 -23.28 5.74 -11.77
CA VAL A 156 -23.69 4.62 -10.93
C VAL A 156 -23.24 4.86 -9.49
N ASP A 157 -24.18 4.79 -8.55
CA ASP A 157 -23.88 4.90 -7.12
C ASP A 157 -23.54 3.50 -6.57
N SER A 158 -22.26 3.27 -6.29
CA SER A 158 -21.71 2.02 -5.74
C SER A 158 -20.84 2.34 -4.52
N GLN A 159 -20.89 1.47 -3.52
CA GLN A 159 -19.97 1.54 -2.38
C GLN A 159 -18.56 1.05 -2.73
N ASP A 160 -18.45 0.13 -3.70
CA ASP A 160 -17.17 -0.37 -4.17
C ASP A 160 -16.62 0.56 -5.25
N ILE A 161 -15.37 0.99 -5.07
CA ILE A 161 -14.64 1.83 -6.02
C ILE A 161 -14.13 0.97 -7.17
N SER A 162 -14.51 1.33 -8.40
CA SER A 162 -14.04 0.67 -9.61
C SER A 162 -12.93 1.50 -10.25
N TYR A 163 -11.69 1.28 -9.81
CA TYR A 163 -10.54 2.03 -10.34
C TYR A 163 -10.32 1.72 -11.83
N HIS A 164 -10.23 2.80 -12.61
CA HIS A 164 -10.13 2.72 -14.06
C HIS A 164 -9.21 3.78 -14.62
N ALA A 165 -8.29 3.38 -15.49
CA ALA A 165 -7.37 4.30 -16.14
C ALA A 165 -8.00 4.89 -17.42
N VAL A 166 -7.90 6.21 -17.57
CA VAL A 166 -8.38 6.96 -18.74
C VAL A 166 -7.35 8.02 -19.16
N VAL A 167 -7.32 8.39 -20.43
CA VAL A 167 -6.46 9.49 -20.93
C VAL A 167 -7.28 10.76 -21.08
N VAL A 168 -6.83 11.85 -20.46
CA VAL A 168 -7.44 13.17 -20.62
C VAL A 168 -6.91 13.83 -21.88
N LEU A 169 -7.79 14.15 -22.82
CA LEU A 169 -7.44 14.79 -24.09
C LEU A 169 -7.66 16.30 -24.03
N ASN A 170 -8.74 16.72 -23.38
CA ASN A 170 -9.08 18.12 -23.21
C ASN A 170 -9.90 18.32 -21.93
N ILE A 171 -9.79 19.49 -21.31
CA ILE A 171 -10.59 19.87 -20.15
C ILE A 171 -10.98 21.34 -20.25
N SER A 172 -12.27 21.62 -20.12
CA SER A 172 -12.86 22.96 -20.12
C SER A 172 -13.41 23.32 -18.74
N GLU A 173 -14.15 24.41 -18.63
CA GLU A 173 -14.84 24.78 -17.38
C GLU A 173 -15.99 23.83 -17.03
N THR A 174 -16.60 23.18 -18.02
CA THR A 174 -17.83 22.38 -17.83
C THR A 174 -17.68 20.92 -18.23
N GLU A 175 -16.75 20.61 -19.12
CA GLU A 175 -16.63 19.30 -19.75
C GLU A 175 -15.18 18.81 -19.77
N VAL A 176 -15.01 17.50 -19.85
CA VAL A 176 -13.74 16.82 -20.07
C VAL A 176 -13.87 15.83 -21.22
N GLU A 177 -12.92 15.84 -22.13
CA GLU A 177 -12.81 14.88 -23.22
C GLU A 177 -11.81 13.80 -22.82
N LEU A 178 -12.27 12.55 -22.77
CA LEU A 178 -11.50 11.40 -22.32
C LEU A 178 -11.42 10.35 -23.42
N TYR A 179 -10.25 9.75 -23.59
CA TYR A 179 -10.18 8.40 -24.12
C TYR A 179 -10.44 7.44 -22.96
N ASN A 180 -11.60 6.80 -22.98
CA ASN A 180 -12.03 5.82 -21.99
C ASN A 180 -12.08 4.43 -22.62
N PRO A 181 -11.17 3.51 -22.25
CA PRO A 181 -11.13 2.17 -22.84
C PRO A 181 -12.38 1.30 -22.61
N ALA A 182 -13.21 1.63 -21.62
CA ALA A 182 -14.43 0.89 -21.32
C ALA A 182 -15.61 1.20 -22.28
N VAL A 183 -15.59 2.37 -22.94
CA VAL A 183 -16.69 2.81 -23.83
C VAL A 183 -16.34 2.74 -25.32
N GLY A 184 -15.10 2.35 -25.66
CA GLY A 184 -14.65 2.07 -27.02
C GLY A 184 -13.40 2.85 -27.44
N GLU A 185 -13.10 2.83 -28.74
CA GLU A 185 -11.87 3.44 -29.29
C GLU A 185 -11.95 4.95 -29.49
N LYS A 186 -13.17 5.52 -29.51
CA LYS A 186 -13.37 6.94 -29.76
C LYS A 186 -13.40 7.74 -28.44
N PRO A 187 -12.84 8.95 -28.43
CA PRO A 187 -13.02 9.86 -27.30
C PRO A 187 -14.48 10.11 -26.97
N ALA A 188 -14.77 10.22 -25.67
CA ALA A 188 -16.08 10.54 -25.13
C ALA A 188 -16.00 11.80 -24.26
N ILE A 189 -17.10 12.56 -24.23
CA ILE A 189 -17.21 13.80 -23.47
C ILE A 189 -18.02 13.54 -22.21
N TYR A 190 -17.50 13.98 -21.07
CA TYR A 190 -18.11 13.84 -19.75
C TYR A 190 -18.26 15.22 -19.10
N SER A 191 -19.22 15.34 -18.17
CA SER A 191 -19.30 16.52 -17.30
C SER A 191 -18.06 16.60 -16.42
N ARG A 192 -17.44 17.79 -16.34
CA ARG A 192 -16.29 18.03 -15.46
C ARG A 192 -16.60 17.73 -14.01
N GLN A 193 -17.81 18.04 -13.55
CA GLN A 193 -18.21 17.79 -12.17
C GLN A 193 -18.28 16.29 -11.85
N LEU A 194 -18.76 15.47 -12.78
CA LEU A 194 -18.77 14.01 -12.62
C LEU A 194 -17.35 13.46 -12.62
N PHE A 195 -16.52 13.92 -13.56
CA PHE A 195 -15.12 13.56 -13.62
C PHE A 195 -14.35 13.90 -12.33
N GLU A 196 -14.48 15.12 -11.81
CA GLU A 196 -13.77 15.54 -10.59
C GLU A 196 -14.17 14.67 -9.39
N LYS A 197 -15.46 14.31 -9.25
CA LYS A 197 -15.92 13.38 -8.22
C LYS A 197 -15.31 11.99 -8.39
N ALA A 198 -15.42 11.41 -9.58
CA ALA A 198 -14.86 10.09 -9.88
C ALA A 198 -13.34 10.05 -9.70
N TRP A 199 -12.64 11.11 -10.10
CA TRP A 199 -11.19 11.25 -9.97
C TRP A 199 -10.73 11.41 -8.52
N SER A 200 -11.54 12.07 -7.68
CA SER A 200 -11.24 12.26 -6.27
C SER A 200 -11.20 10.95 -5.46
N GLU A 201 -11.95 9.91 -5.88
CA GLU A 201 -11.91 8.59 -5.24
C GLU A 201 -10.54 7.93 -5.35
N ALA A 202 -9.84 8.13 -6.47
CA ALA A 202 -8.45 7.71 -6.66
C ALA A 202 -7.43 8.71 -6.09
N LYS A 203 -7.86 9.54 -5.12
CA LYS A 203 -7.07 10.62 -4.53
C LYS A 203 -6.45 11.53 -5.60
N SER A 204 -7.21 11.80 -6.67
CA SER A 204 -6.80 12.62 -7.81
C SER A 204 -5.46 12.18 -8.40
N TYR A 205 -5.31 10.86 -8.60
CA TYR A 205 -4.13 10.27 -9.22
C TYR A 205 -3.92 10.76 -10.64
N MET A 206 -2.70 11.15 -10.97
CA MET A 206 -2.32 11.61 -12.30
C MET A 206 -0.92 11.11 -12.66
N ALA A 207 -0.79 10.56 -13.87
CA ALA A 207 0.47 10.28 -14.53
C ALA A 207 0.60 11.18 -15.77
N LYS A 208 1.57 12.09 -15.76
CA LYS A 208 1.91 12.89 -16.94
C LYS A 208 3.07 12.27 -17.69
N VAL A 209 2.97 12.22 -19.01
CA VAL A 209 3.90 11.53 -19.90
C VAL A 209 4.46 12.53 -20.89
N LYS A 210 5.79 12.55 -21.10
CA LYS A 210 6.43 13.40 -22.13
C LYS A 210 7.65 12.72 -22.75
N GLY A 211 8.11 13.25 -23.88
CA GLY A 211 9.42 12.92 -24.42
C GLY A 211 10.57 13.48 -23.56
N ARG A 212 11.75 13.61 -24.16
CA ARG A 212 12.97 14.04 -23.46
C ARG A 212 13.02 15.54 -23.13
N ASP A 213 12.08 16.34 -23.62
CA ASP A 213 11.93 17.77 -23.36
C ASP A 213 10.95 18.05 -22.20
N PHE A 214 11.30 17.57 -21.00
CA PHE A 214 10.44 17.68 -19.83
C PHE A 214 10.98 18.66 -18.79
N GLU A 215 10.07 19.21 -17.99
CA GLU A 215 10.40 19.94 -16.77
C GLU A 215 10.20 19.02 -15.56
N TYR A 216 11.26 18.86 -14.76
CA TYR A 216 11.22 18.09 -13.52
C TYR A 216 10.90 19.00 -12.34
N ASN A 217 9.74 18.78 -11.73
CA ASN A 217 9.32 19.42 -10.49
C ASN A 217 8.77 18.33 -9.57
N PRO A 218 9.57 17.79 -8.63
CA PRO A 218 9.14 16.71 -7.76
C PRO A 218 8.05 17.20 -6.82
N ARG A 219 7.01 16.37 -6.65
CA ARG A 219 5.97 16.56 -5.64
C ARG A 219 5.82 15.24 -4.88
N PRO A 220 6.56 15.05 -3.77
CA PRO A 220 6.43 13.83 -2.97
C PRO A 220 5.01 13.72 -2.41
N ILE A 221 4.68 12.52 -1.92
CA ILE A 221 3.46 12.30 -1.17
C ILE A 221 3.54 13.15 0.10
N ASP A 222 2.47 13.91 0.36
CA ASP A 222 2.32 14.68 1.58
C ASP A 222 2.02 13.73 2.75
N LEU A 223 2.79 13.88 3.82
CA LEU A 223 2.80 13.05 5.02
C LEU A 223 2.45 13.85 6.27
N ASP A 224 2.06 15.12 6.15
CA ASP A 224 1.81 16.00 7.29
C ASP A 224 0.65 15.50 8.18
N ASP A 225 -0.29 14.76 7.58
CA ASP A 225 -1.45 14.15 8.24
C ASP A 225 -1.19 12.79 8.88
N VAL A 226 0.05 12.31 8.89
CA VAL A 226 0.44 11.07 9.56
C VAL A 226 1.14 11.40 10.88
N GLU A 227 0.69 10.83 11.98
CA GLU A 227 1.45 10.85 13.24
C GLU A 227 2.00 9.45 13.56
N LEU A 228 3.15 9.44 14.23
CA LEU A 228 3.84 8.22 14.64
C LEU A 228 3.76 8.07 16.16
N SER A 229 3.51 6.85 16.62
CA SER A 229 3.58 6.52 18.04
C SER A 229 5.01 6.63 18.57
N SER A 230 5.17 6.73 19.89
CA SER A 230 6.49 6.77 20.54
C SER A 230 7.38 5.59 20.13
N ASP A 231 6.81 4.39 20.03
CA ASP A 231 7.57 3.19 19.64
C ASP A 231 8.10 3.28 18.20
N LEU A 232 7.34 3.90 17.29
CA LEU A 232 7.77 4.12 15.91
C LEU A 232 8.79 5.27 15.80
N ILE A 233 8.69 6.27 16.69
CA ILE A 233 9.71 7.32 16.83
C ILE A 233 11.03 6.72 17.32
N ASP A 234 10.99 5.77 18.26
CA ASP A 234 12.19 5.08 18.74
C ASP A 234 12.77 4.14 17.67
N LEU A 235 11.90 3.45 16.90
CA LEU A 235 12.32 2.59 15.78
C LEU A 235 13.14 3.34 14.73
N ARG A 236 12.84 4.62 14.51
CA ARG A 236 13.58 5.50 13.58
C ARG A 236 15.07 5.51 13.86
N GLU A 237 15.49 5.57 15.13
CA GLU A 237 16.91 5.65 15.49
C GLU A 237 17.65 4.37 15.09
N ALA A 238 17.04 3.21 15.36
CA ALA A 238 17.61 1.92 14.97
C ALA A 238 17.71 1.76 13.44
N ILE A 239 16.74 2.28 12.69
CA ILE A 239 16.80 2.29 11.22
C ILE A 239 17.90 3.23 10.72
N ALA A 240 18.03 4.42 11.30
CA ALA A 240 19.04 5.41 10.93
C ALA A 240 20.47 4.87 11.17
N GLU A 241 20.73 4.33 12.36
CA GLU A 241 22.02 3.72 12.69
C GLU A 241 22.36 2.58 11.74
N ASN A 242 21.42 1.65 11.48
CA ASN A 242 21.66 0.54 10.57
C ASN A 242 21.82 0.99 9.10
N ALA A 243 21.10 2.02 8.66
CA ALA A 243 21.26 2.58 7.31
C ALA A 243 22.68 3.12 7.11
N HIS A 244 23.23 3.81 8.13
CA HIS A 244 24.62 4.26 8.12
C HIS A 244 25.61 3.10 8.07
N GLU A 245 25.42 2.06 8.89
CA GLU A 245 26.31 0.88 8.89
C GLU A 245 26.33 0.18 7.52
N VAL A 246 25.15 0.02 6.88
CA VAL A 246 25.06 -0.55 5.52
C VAL A 246 25.75 0.34 4.49
N TRP A 247 25.60 1.66 4.59
CA TRP A 247 26.30 2.60 3.71
C TRP A 247 27.82 2.52 3.91
N ALA A 248 28.29 2.54 5.15
CA ALA A 248 29.70 2.53 5.50
C ALA A 248 30.39 1.22 5.09
N ASP A 249 29.73 0.06 5.30
CA ASP A 249 30.21 -1.25 4.86
C ASP A 249 30.41 -1.29 3.34
N LYS A 250 29.39 -0.90 2.58
CA LYS A 250 29.49 -0.82 1.10
C LYS A 250 30.58 0.15 0.65
N ARG A 251 30.73 1.29 1.32
CA ARG A 251 31.80 2.26 1.00
C ARG A 251 33.17 1.66 1.31
N GLN A 252 33.31 0.91 2.40
CA GLN A 252 34.55 0.23 2.75
C GLN A 252 34.92 -0.84 1.70
N GLU A 253 33.95 -1.61 1.20
CA GLU A 253 34.16 -2.55 0.08
C GLU A 253 34.65 -1.84 -1.20
N GLU A 254 34.13 -0.64 -1.46
CA GLU A 254 34.58 0.21 -2.55
C GLU A 254 35.95 0.87 -2.29
N GLY A 255 36.58 0.64 -1.13
CA GLY A 255 37.90 1.12 -0.74
C GLY A 255 37.90 2.51 -0.08
N TRP A 256 36.74 2.99 0.38
CA TRP A 256 36.66 4.22 1.16
C TRP A 256 37.16 4.03 2.58
N SER A 257 37.76 5.07 3.15
CA SER A 257 38.23 5.08 4.53
C SER A 257 38.03 6.46 5.16
N TYR A 258 38.23 6.53 6.48
CA TYR A 258 38.10 7.79 7.21
C TYR A 258 39.13 8.82 6.78
N GLY A 259 38.65 10.04 6.51
CA GLY A 259 39.48 11.23 6.46
C GLY A 259 38.70 12.46 6.86
N LYS A 260 39.36 13.41 7.54
CA LYS A 260 38.74 14.62 8.08
C LYS A 260 37.96 15.45 7.04
N PHE A 261 38.35 15.35 5.77
CA PHE A 261 37.69 16.00 4.65
C PHE A 261 37.47 14.98 3.54
N ARG A 262 36.41 15.18 2.76
CA ARG A 262 36.12 14.33 1.60
C ARG A 262 37.19 14.49 0.52
N ASP A 263 37.71 13.36 0.03
CA ASP A 263 38.69 13.28 -1.05
C ASP A 263 38.38 12.03 -1.90
N ASP A 264 37.73 12.23 -3.06
CA ASP A 264 37.24 11.13 -3.89
C ASP A 264 38.39 10.38 -4.60
N GLU A 265 39.53 11.04 -4.87
CA GLU A 265 40.72 10.41 -5.48
C GLU A 265 41.38 9.43 -4.50
N LYS A 266 41.51 9.84 -3.23
CA LYS A 266 42.04 8.99 -2.15
C LYS A 266 40.96 8.14 -1.46
N LYS A 267 39.70 8.27 -1.89
CA LYS A 267 38.51 7.65 -1.29
C LYS A 267 38.44 7.89 0.22
N LEU A 268 38.54 9.14 0.64
CA LEU A 268 38.37 9.55 2.02
C LEU A 268 37.01 10.21 2.22
N ASN A 269 36.32 9.86 3.29
CA ASN A 269 35.06 10.50 3.67
C ASN A 269 35.02 10.71 5.20
N PRO A 270 34.61 11.91 5.70
CA PRO A 270 34.52 12.19 7.13
C PRO A 270 33.53 11.30 7.88
N ASP A 271 32.54 10.74 7.19
CA ASP A 271 31.46 9.96 7.79
C ASP A 271 31.78 8.47 7.90
N MET A 272 33.00 8.05 7.49
CA MET A 272 33.50 6.67 7.70
C MET A 272 33.89 6.44 9.18
N LEU A 273 32.94 6.67 10.08
CA LEU A 273 33.02 6.52 11.52
C LEU A 273 31.78 5.76 12.01
N PRO A 274 31.83 5.13 13.20
CA PRO A 274 30.64 4.57 13.82
C PRO A 274 29.54 5.63 13.96
N TYR A 275 28.27 5.24 13.78
CA TYR A 275 27.13 6.15 13.81
C TYR A 275 27.15 7.09 15.03
N SER A 276 27.47 6.56 16.23
CA SER A 276 27.57 7.36 17.47
C SER A 276 28.52 8.56 17.40
N MET A 277 29.55 8.53 16.54
CA MET A 277 30.55 9.57 16.36
C MET A 277 30.23 10.58 15.25
N LEU A 278 29.14 10.36 14.50
CA LEU A 278 28.74 11.28 13.44
C LEU A 278 28.29 12.64 13.99
N PRO A 279 28.45 13.72 13.21
CA PRO A 279 27.81 14.99 13.49
C PRO A 279 26.29 14.83 13.60
N GLU A 280 25.67 15.63 14.47
CA GLU A 280 24.22 15.61 14.65
C GLU A 280 23.45 15.92 13.37
N SER A 281 24.02 16.73 12.47
CA SER A 281 23.43 17.02 11.16
C SER A 281 23.30 15.79 10.26
N GLU A 282 24.31 14.91 10.27
CA GLU A 282 24.30 13.68 9.46
C GLU A 282 23.32 12.67 10.05
N LYS A 283 23.33 12.52 11.39
CA LYS A 283 22.34 11.67 12.07
C LYS A 283 20.91 12.12 11.83
N GLU A 284 20.66 13.43 11.86
CA GLU A 284 19.33 13.98 11.63
C GLU A 284 18.85 13.73 10.19
N TYR A 285 19.75 13.73 9.21
CA TYR A 285 19.42 13.36 7.84
C TYR A 285 18.94 11.90 7.75
N ASP A 286 19.68 10.96 8.35
CA ASP A 286 19.29 9.54 8.37
C ASP A 286 18.00 9.30 9.16
N ARG A 287 17.84 10.00 10.31
CA ARG A 287 16.61 10.00 11.09
C ARG A 287 15.42 10.49 10.28
N GLN A 288 15.55 11.61 9.59
CA GLN A 288 14.47 12.18 8.79
C GLN A 288 14.05 11.21 7.67
N MET A 289 15.02 10.58 7.00
CA MET A 289 14.75 9.55 5.99
C MET A 289 13.98 8.35 6.57
N ALA A 290 14.43 7.84 7.72
CA ALA A 290 13.74 6.75 8.41
C ALA A 290 12.32 7.14 8.86
N PHE A 291 12.16 8.37 9.37
CA PHE A 291 10.88 8.92 9.82
C PHE A 291 9.89 9.04 8.66
N GLU A 292 10.29 9.69 7.56
CA GLU A 292 9.46 9.85 6.36
C GLU A 292 9.08 8.50 5.75
N THR A 293 9.99 7.53 5.77
CA THR A 293 9.72 6.17 5.28
C THR A 293 8.63 5.48 6.11
N ILE A 294 8.69 5.55 7.44
CA ILE A 294 7.65 4.97 8.31
C ILE A 294 6.31 5.68 8.09
N LYS A 295 6.31 7.01 8.03
CA LYS A 295 5.10 7.79 7.74
C LYS A 295 4.50 7.41 6.40
N LEU A 296 5.34 7.23 5.37
CA LEU A 296 4.90 6.79 4.06
C LEU A 296 4.28 5.39 4.11
N MET A 297 4.83 4.44 4.86
CA MET A 297 4.22 3.11 5.01
C MET A 297 2.79 3.20 5.57
N LYS A 298 2.57 3.99 6.62
CA LYS A 298 1.21 4.27 7.14
C LYS A 298 0.33 4.93 6.10
N LYS A 299 0.85 5.93 5.38
CA LYS A 299 0.13 6.63 4.30
C LYS A 299 -0.30 5.71 3.16
N LEU A 300 0.44 4.63 2.93
CA LEU A 300 0.14 3.60 1.94
C LEU A 300 -0.77 2.48 2.48
N GLY A 301 -1.28 2.61 3.72
CA GLY A 301 -2.23 1.68 4.34
C GLY A 301 -1.58 0.49 5.05
N TYR A 302 -0.31 0.61 5.45
CA TYR A 302 0.38 -0.43 6.23
C TYR A 302 0.56 0.00 7.69
N ASP A 303 0.16 -0.86 8.61
CA ASP A 303 0.48 -0.70 10.03
C ASP A 303 1.74 -1.46 10.41
N ILE A 304 2.60 -0.79 11.18
CA ILE A 304 3.80 -1.38 11.76
C ILE A 304 3.57 -1.54 13.25
N VAL A 305 3.33 -2.78 13.66
CA VAL A 305 3.14 -3.11 15.08
C VAL A 305 4.32 -3.95 15.54
N LYS A 306 4.92 -3.56 16.67
CA LYS A 306 5.97 -4.34 17.30
C LYS A 306 5.40 -5.70 17.68
N ARG A 307 6.05 -6.77 17.20
CA ARG A 307 5.55 -8.15 17.33
C ARG A 307 5.13 -8.50 18.76
N ASN A 308 5.90 -8.06 19.75
CA ASN A 308 5.64 -8.39 21.15
C ASN A 308 4.39 -7.74 21.73
N ASP A 309 3.95 -6.63 21.14
CA ASP A 309 2.80 -5.85 21.61
C ASP A 309 1.50 -6.28 20.93
N THR A 310 1.61 -7.13 19.89
CA THR A 310 0.44 -7.72 19.23
C THR A 310 -0.39 -8.53 20.24
N PRO A 311 -1.73 -8.46 20.20
CA PRO A 311 -2.61 -9.24 21.07
C PRO A 311 -2.28 -10.74 21.03
N VAL A 312 -2.00 -11.27 19.84
CA VAL A 312 -1.63 -12.67 19.62
C VAL A 312 -0.34 -13.03 20.35
N HIS A 313 0.70 -12.20 20.27
CA HIS A 313 1.96 -12.48 20.98
C HIS A 313 1.78 -12.38 22.49
N ARG A 314 1.02 -11.40 22.98
CA ARG A 314 0.71 -11.26 24.40
C ARG A 314 -0.04 -12.49 24.93
N GLU A 315 -1.04 -12.97 24.20
CA GLU A 315 -1.81 -14.17 24.55
C GLU A 315 -0.96 -15.45 24.45
N LEU A 316 -0.12 -15.57 23.43
CA LEU A 316 0.81 -16.69 23.28
C LEU A 316 1.82 -16.75 24.43
N MET A 317 2.46 -15.62 24.76
CA MET A 317 3.42 -15.54 25.86
C MET A 317 2.74 -15.75 27.20
N ARG A 318 1.49 -15.29 27.36
CA ARG A 318 0.68 -15.62 28.54
C ARG A 318 0.51 -17.13 28.68
N LYS A 319 0.07 -17.84 27.62
CA LYS A 319 -0.11 -19.30 27.62
C LYS A 319 1.19 -20.08 27.86
N ILE A 320 2.31 -19.63 27.28
CA ILE A 320 3.64 -20.26 27.43
C ILE A 320 4.18 -20.04 28.85
N ASN A 321 4.10 -18.82 29.37
CA ASN A 321 4.60 -18.50 30.71
C ASN A 321 3.71 -19.10 31.82
N ASP A 322 2.44 -19.42 31.52
CA ASP A 322 1.51 -20.11 32.42
C ASP A 322 1.50 -21.65 32.26
N GLU A 323 2.44 -22.28 31.54
CA GLU A 323 2.49 -23.76 31.43
C GLU A 323 2.64 -24.45 32.82
N GLU A 324 3.26 -23.81 33.81
CA GLU A 324 3.32 -24.31 35.19
C GLU A 324 2.00 -24.10 35.97
N SER A 325 1.17 -23.15 35.55
CA SER A 325 -0.11 -22.82 36.19
C SER A 325 -1.32 -23.48 35.50
N ALA A 326 -1.12 -24.03 34.31
CA ALA A 326 -2.12 -24.78 33.57
C ALA A 326 -2.72 -25.90 34.43
N ARG A 327 -4.04 -26.05 34.38
CA ARG A 327 -4.82 -27.13 34.98
C ARG A 327 -5.62 -27.82 33.89
N VAL A 328 -6.10 -29.03 34.17
CA VAL A 328 -6.91 -29.78 33.21
C VAL A 328 -8.36 -29.75 33.67
N CYS A 329 -9.25 -29.22 32.83
CA CYS A 329 -10.69 -29.25 33.06
C CYS A 329 -11.21 -30.70 33.01
N SER A 330 -12.38 -30.96 33.59
CA SER A 330 -13.00 -32.30 33.58
C SER A 330 -13.32 -32.83 32.17
N CYS A 331 -13.28 -31.99 31.13
CA CYS A 331 -13.45 -32.37 29.73
C CYS A 331 -12.12 -32.67 29.00
N GLY A 332 -10.97 -32.52 29.67
CA GLY A 332 -9.64 -32.74 29.09
C GLY A 332 -8.97 -31.48 28.52
N ALA A 333 -9.64 -30.33 28.52
CA ALA A 333 -9.07 -29.06 28.07
C ALA A 333 -8.04 -28.50 29.06
N ASN A 334 -6.94 -27.94 28.56
CA ASN A 334 -6.06 -27.10 29.37
C ASN A 334 -6.77 -25.78 29.70
N ILE A 335 -6.72 -25.40 30.98
CA ILE A 335 -7.33 -24.19 31.54
C ILE A 335 -6.31 -23.40 32.36
N PHE A 336 -6.44 -22.08 32.40
CA PHE A 336 -5.50 -21.14 33.02
C PHE A 336 -6.19 -20.25 34.05
N LEU A 337 -5.50 -19.86 35.13
CA LEU A 337 -6.06 -19.21 36.34
C LEU A 337 -6.94 -17.97 36.09
N ASP A 338 -6.74 -17.28 34.98
CA ASP A 338 -7.50 -16.11 34.55
C ASP A 338 -8.86 -16.44 33.91
N GLN A 339 -9.10 -17.69 33.53
CA GLN A 339 -10.32 -18.13 32.86
C GLN A 339 -11.46 -18.39 33.87
N LYS A 340 -12.64 -17.80 33.62
CA LYS A 340 -13.84 -18.07 34.45
C LYS A 340 -14.65 -19.29 33.97
N TYR A 341 -14.48 -19.68 32.71
CA TYR A 341 -15.20 -20.78 32.06
C TYR A 341 -14.23 -21.60 31.21
N CYS A 342 -14.48 -22.90 31.09
CA CYS A 342 -13.73 -23.77 30.19
C CYS A 342 -14.07 -23.42 28.73
N PRO A 343 -13.10 -23.15 27.87
CA PRO A 343 -13.36 -22.81 26.46
C PRO A 343 -13.97 -23.97 25.67
N GLN A 344 -13.68 -25.23 26.05
CA GLN A 344 -14.16 -26.40 25.30
C GLN A 344 -15.54 -26.89 25.72
N CYS A 345 -15.89 -26.81 27.01
CA CYS A 345 -17.17 -27.36 27.50
C CYS A 345 -18.10 -26.31 28.14
N GLY A 346 -17.70 -25.03 28.16
CA GLY A 346 -18.49 -23.93 28.72
C GLY A 346 -18.71 -24.00 30.23
N LYS A 347 -18.14 -24.99 30.92
CA LYS A 347 -18.33 -25.17 32.37
C LYS A 347 -17.63 -24.06 33.14
N LYS A 348 -18.34 -23.44 34.09
CA LYS A 348 -17.74 -22.47 35.02
C LYS A 348 -16.63 -23.12 35.84
N LEU A 349 -15.46 -22.50 35.85
CA LEU A 349 -14.27 -22.99 36.54
C LEU A 349 -14.29 -22.50 37.99
N ASP A 350 -14.24 -23.44 38.94
CA ASP A 350 -14.02 -23.13 40.35
C ASP A 350 -12.56 -23.40 40.69
N TRP A 351 -11.72 -22.37 40.67
CA TRP A 351 -10.28 -22.51 40.89
C TRP A 351 -9.91 -23.09 42.26
N LYS A 352 -10.83 -23.07 43.24
CA LYS A 352 -10.62 -23.73 44.55
C LYS A 352 -10.55 -25.26 44.45
N THR A 353 -11.02 -25.85 43.35
CA THR A 353 -10.97 -27.31 43.14
C THR A 353 -9.70 -27.77 42.41
N PHE A 354 -8.81 -26.84 42.02
CA PHE A 354 -7.59 -27.11 41.26
C PHE A 354 -6.29 -26.65 41.98
N LEU A 355 -6.43 -26.02 43.15
CA LEU A 355 -5.38 -25.72 44.13
C LEU A 355 -5.37 -26.80 45.20
#